data_AF-A0A1G0XMD0-F1
#
_entry.id   AF-A0A1G0XMD0-F1
#
_cell.length_a   1.000
_cell.length_b   1.000
_cell.length_c   1.000
_cell.angle_alpha   90.00
_cell.angle_beta   90.00
_cell.angle_gamma   90.00
#
_symmetry.space_group_name_H-M   'P 1'
#
loop_
_entity.id
_entity.type
_entity.pdbx_description
1 polymer ?
#
loop_
_entity_poly.entity_id
_entity_poly.type
_entity_poly.pdbx_seq_one_letter_code
_entity_poly.pdbx_strand_id
1 'polypeptide(L)' 'MVDNEPVNTFCPVSGEEIDPEITATYNGKTYALCCKSCLKKFNKDPEKYVSKLSEDGKSLKKNIQQ' A
#
# COMPACT_ATOMS: atom_id res chain seq x y z
N MET A 1 -14.87 -17.51 -0.08
CA MET A 1 -13.48 -17.04 0.18
C MET A 1 -13.48 -15.69 -0.49
N VAL A 2 -13.46 -14.60 0.25
CA VAL A 2 -13.75 -13.28 -0.34
C VAL A 2 -12.46 -12.77 -0.97
N ASP A 3 -12.39 -12.86 -2.30
CA ASP A 3 -11.29 -12.40 -3.14
C ASP A 3 -11.18 -10.87 -3.12
N ASN A 4 -10.73 -10.31 -1.99
CA ASN A 4 -10.36 -8.90 -1.85
C ASN A 4 -8.84 -8.78 -1.89
N GLU A 5 -8.20 -9.42 -2.87
CA GLU A 5 -6.75 -9.47 -2.97
C GLU A 5 -6.17 -8.06 -3.09
N PRO A 6 -5.27 -7.67 -2.16
CA PRO A 6 -4.60 -6.40 -2.27
C PRO A 6 -3.62 -6.44 -3.45
N VAL A 7 -3.56 -5.34 -4.19
CA VAL A 7 -2.63 -5.21 -5.32
C VAL A 7 -1.16 -5.19 -4.89
N ASN A 8 -0.91 -4.97 -3.60
CA ASN A 8 0.41 -4.95 -2.99
C ASN A 8 0.58 -6.10 -2.00
N THR A 9 1.79 -6.65 -1.93
CA THR A 9 2.17 -7.72 -0.99
C THR A 9 2.95 -7.19 0.22
N PHE A 10 3.48 -5.97 0.12
CA PHE A 10 4.20 -5.30 1.20
C PHE A 10 3.58 -3.95 1.52
N CYS A 11 3.63 -3.56 2.78
CA CYS A 11 3.07 -2.32 3.29
C CYS A 11 3.75 -1.13 2.59
N PRO A 12 3.01 -0.25 1.90
CA PRO A 12 3.59 0.89 1.18
C PRO A 12 4.22 1.95 2.08
N VAL A 13 3.93 1.87 3.37
CA VAL A 13 4.42 2.83 4.38
C VAL A 13 5.75 2.37 4.97
N SER A 14 5.84 1.10 5.39
CA SER A 14 7.00 0.54 6.09
C SER A 14 7.83 -0.45 5.28
N GLY A 15 7.25 -1.09 4.25
CA GLY A 15 7.87 -2.18 3.49
C GLY A 15 7.76 -3.57 4.12
N GLU A 16 6.98 -3.71 5.19
CA GLU A 16 6.77 -4.96 5.93
C GLU A 16 5.62 -5.80 5.33
N GLU A 17 5.43 -7.03 5.80
CA GLU A 17 4.29 -7.86 5.41
C GLU A 17 2.96 -7.15 5.71
N ILE A 18 2.05 -7.22 4.74
CA ILE A 18 0.71 -6.65 4.88
C ILE A 18 -0.16 -7.48 5.81
N ASP A 19 -1.16 -6.84 6.40
CA ASP A 19 -2.21 -7.53 7.11
C ASP A 19 -3.49 -7.54 6.25
N PRO A 20 -4.03 -8.71 5.89
CA PRO A 20 -5.24 -8.81 5.07
C PRO A 20 -6.50 -8.31 5.79
N GLU A 21 -6.47 -8.13 7.12
CA GLU A 21 -7.55 -7.48 7.85
C GLU A 21 -7.52 -5.95 7.69
N ILE A 22 -6.38 -5.39 7.25
CA ILE A 22 -6.16 -3.95 7.17
C ILE A 22 -5.97 -3.52 5.71
N THR A 23 -7.08 -3.37 5.01
CA THR A 23 -7.13 -2.93 3.61
C THR A 23 -7.66 -1.50 3.45
N ALA A 24 -7.24 -0.84 2.37
CA ALA A 24 -7.61 0.51 1.97
C ALA A 24 -7.94 0.52 0.48
N THR A 25 -9.09 1.03 0.08
CA THR A 25 -9.43 1.19 -1.33
C THR A 25 -9.01 2.57 -1.81
N TYR A 26 -8.20 2.63 -2.87
CA TYR A 26 -7.77 3.88 -3.48
C TYR A 26 -7.75 3.74 -5.01
N ASN A 27 -8.37 4.68 -5.72
CA ASN A 27 -8.42 4.69 -7.19
C ASN A 27 -8.96 3.38 -7.81
N GLY A 28 -9.94 2.75 -7.14
CA GLY A 28 -10.52 1.46 -7.58
C GLY A 28 -9.61 0.24 -7.34
N LYS A 29 -8.46 0.41 -6.69
CA LYS A 29 -7.54 -0.66 -6.29
C LYS A 29 -7.58 -0.85 -4.78
N THR A 30 -7.47 -2.10 -4.32
CA THR A 30 -7.38 -2.43 -2.89
C THR A 30 -5.91 -2.54 -2.50
N TYR A 31 -5.51 -1.83 -1.45
CA TYR A 31 -4.17 -1.84 -0.89
C TYR A 31 -4.20 -2.36 0.55
N ALA A 32 -3.36 -3.32 0.90
CA ALA A 32 -3.25 -3.81 2.27
C ALA A 32 -2.05 -3.20 3.01
N LEU A 33 -2.21 -3.04 4.32
CA LEU A 33 -1.31 -2.30 5.19
C LEU A 33 -0.91 -3.20 6.36
N CYS A 34 0.31 -3.07 6.88
CA CYS A 34 0.76 -3.91 8.01
C CYS A 34 0.07 -3.56 9.34
N CYS A 35 -0.48 -2.35 9.49
CA CYS A 35 -1.09 -1.91 10.74
C CYS A 35 -2.04 -0.72 10.54
N LYS A 36 -2.91 -0.47 11.54
CA LYS A 36 -3.87 0.65 11.55
C LYS A 36 -3.19 2.02 11.46
N SER A 37 -1.98 2.14 12.00
CA SER A 37 -1.17 3.37 11.89
C SER A 37 -0.73 3.64 10.45
N CYS A 38 -0.32 2.60 9.73
CA CYS A 38 0.00 2.69 8.30
C CYS A 38 -1.28 3.00 7.51
N LEU A 39 -2.41 2.39 7.83
CA LEU A 39 -3.70 2.70 7.20
C LEU A 39 -4.09 4.17 7.35
N LYS A 40 -3.93 4.76 8.54
CA LYS A 40 -4.19 6.20 8.76
C LYS A 40 -3.26 7.08 7.93
N LYS A 41 -1.96 6.75 7.88
CA LYS A 41 -0.99 7.45 7.03
C LYS A 41 -1.37 7.35 5.55
N PHE A 42 -1.70 6.15 5.10
CA PHE A 42 -2.14 5.89 3.74
C PHE A 42 -3.42 6.66 3.39
N ASN A 43 -4.45 6.64 4.23
CA ASN A 43 -5.67 7.43 3.98
C ASN A 43 -5.43 8.94 4.00
N LYS A 44 -4.44 9.42 4.77
CA LYS A 44 -4.10 10.83 4.82
C LYS A 44 -3.43 11.32 3.54
N ASP A 45 -2.59 10.48 2.93
CA ASP A 45 -1.78 10.86 1.77
C ASP A 45 -1.59 9.68 0.79
N PRO A 46 -2.70 9.08 0.29
CA PRO A 46 -2.63 7.82 -0.44
C PRO A 46 -1.82 7.98 -1.72
N GLU A 47 -1.99 9.09 -2.43
CA GLU A 47 -1.20 9.42 -3.62
C GLU A 47 0.30 9.35 -3.38
N LYS A 48 0.81 9.81 -2.24
CA LYS A 48 2.24 9.75 -1.94
C LYS A 48 2.74 8.33 -1.69
N TYR A 49 1.92 7.48 -1.08
CA TYR A 49 2.27 6.08 -0.83
C TYR A 49 2.09 5.21 -2.07
N VAL A 50 1.05 5.47 -2.86
CA VAL A 50 0.81 4.81 -4.15
C VAL A 50 1.85 5.29 -5.16
N SER A 51 2.23 6.58 -5.12
CA SER A 51 3.40 7.12 -5.84
C SER A 51 4.73 6.66 -5.24
N LYS A 52 4.75 5.94 -4.12
CA LYS A 52 5.93 5.22 -3.66
C LYS A 52 5.87 3.74 -3.99
N LEU A 53 4.71 3.17 -4.29
CA LEU A 53 4.59 1.84 -4.85
C LEU A 53 4.87 1.87 -6.35
N SER A 54 5.69 0.99 -6.88
CA SER A 54 5.83 0.81 -8.33
C SER A 54 4.48 0.42 -8.93
N GLU A 55 4.30 0.58 -10.23
CA GLU A 55 3.02 0.32 -10.92
C GLU A 55 2.48 -1.10 -10.65
N ASP A 56 3.37 -2.02 -10.29
CA ASP A 56 3.15 -3.42 -9.92
C ASP A 56 2.80 -3.64 -8.43
N GLY A 57 2.75 -2.59 -7.60
CA GLY A 57 2.38 -2.67 -6.18
C GLY A 57 3.36 -3.44 -5.28
N LYS A 58 4.44 -3.98 -5.86
CA LYS A 58 5.38 -4.90 -5.18
C LYS A 58 6.72 -4.28 -4.80
N SER A 59 7.03 -3.07 -5.25
CA SER A 59 8.34 -2.46 -5.00
C SER A 59 8.23 -0.99 -4.65
N LEU A 60 8.91 -0.55 -3.59
CA LEU A 60 8.97 0.87 -3.26
C LEU A 60 9.87 1.58 -4.29
N LYS A 61 9.30 2.49 -5.09
CA LYS A 61 10.08 3.43 -5.90
C LYS A 61 10.85 4.35 -4.96
N LYS A 62 12.03 3.88 -4.57
CA LYS A 62 13.06 4.67 -3.92
C LYS A 62 13.43 5.72 -4.95
N ASN A 63 12.96 6.96 -4.77
CA ASN A 63 13.30 8.07 -5.64
C ASN A 63 14.79 8.00 -5.95
N ILE A 64 15.09 7.67 -7.21
CA ILE A 64 16.33 8.01 -7.88
C ILE A 64 16.23 9.51 -8.05
N GLN A 65 16.59 10.25 -6.99
CA GLN A 65 17.03 11.63 -7.17
C GLN A 65 18.42 11.47 -7.79
N GLN A 66 18.47 11.67 -9.11
CA GLN A 66 19.70 11.76 -9.91
C GLN A 66 20.70 12.73 -9.29
#